data_AF-A0A2T9ZPA6-F1
#
_entry.id   AF-A0A2T9ZPA6-F1
#
_cell.length_a   1.000
_cell.length_b   1.000
_cell.length_c   1.000
_cell.angle_alpha   90.00
_cell.angle_beta   90.00
_cell.angle_gamma   90.00
#
_symmetry.space_group_name_H-M   'P 1'
#
loop_
_entity.id
_entity.type
_entity.pdbx_description
1 polymer ?
#
loop_
_entity_poly.entity_id
_entity_poly.type
_entity_poly.pdbx_seq_one_letter_code
_entity_poly.pdbx_strand_id
1 'polypeptide(L)'
;MLALQQLGERLTKLSPKELARISLSDAMQQALEESGRIKSLNALRRHYRRLGKLLRREDLDAIRGVIGDIDNRHQADVERFHALERWRERLLEEDSEAFGEFMQAYPGVDRQQLRQLIQATRREREQGRPAAAYRRLFKFLRDAAGI
;
A
#
# COMPACT_ATOMS: atom_id res chain seq x y z
N MET A 1 21.22 -17.43 -10.05
CA MET A 1 20.47 -17.03 -11.28
C MET A 1 19.01 -16.70 -10.98
N LEU A 2 18.32 -17.46 -10.12
CA LEU A 2 16.92 -17.21 -9.74
C LEU A 2 16.66 -15.83 -9.12
N ALA A 3 17.55 -15.36 -8.22
CA ALA A 3 17.39 -14.06 -7.56
C ALA A 3 17.34 -12.86 -8.53
N LEU A 4 18.15 -12.86 -9.59
CA LEU A 4 18.11 -11.79 -10.60
C LEU A 4 16.86 -11.88 -11.49
N GLN A 5 16.30 -13.08 -11.70
CA GLN A 5 15.05 -13.23 -12.44
C GLN A 5 13.87 -12.70 -11.62
N GLN A 6 13.85 -12.99 -10.32
CA GLN A 6 12.86 -12.46 -9.38
C GLN A 6 12.98 -10.93 -9.27
N LEU A 7 14.19 -10.39 -9.26
CA LEU A 7 14.42 -8.95 -9.31
C LEU A 7 13.89 -8.34 -10.61
N GLY A 8 14.15 -8.98 -11.75
CA GLY A 8 13.60 -8.56 -13.04
C GLY A 8 12.08 -8.56 -13.06
N GLU A 9 11.45 -9.61 -12.55
CA GLU A 9 9.99 -9.67 -12.36
C GLU A 9 9.48 -8.57 -11.42
N ARG A 10 10.20 -8.28 -10.33
CA ARG A 10 9.79 -7.22 -9.40
C ARG A 10 9.78 -5.86 -10.09
N LEU A 11 10.78 -5.57 -10.91
CA LEU A 11 10.86 -4.31 -11.66
C LEU A 11 9.68 -4.13 -12.63
N THR A 12 9.11 -5.20 -13.20
CA THR A 12 7.92 -5.08 -14.06
C THR A 12 6.65 -4.69 -13.31
N LYS A 13 6.67 -4.72 -11.97
CA LYS A 13 5.53 -4.36 -11.10
C LYS A 13 5.64 -2.93 -10.55
N LEU A 14 6.77 -2.26 -10.76
CA LEU A 14 6.97 -0.88 -10.33
C LEU A 14 6.25 0.09 -11.28
N SER A 15 5.75 1.20 -10.72
CA SER A 15 5.19 2.29 -11.50
C SER A 15 6.28 3.02 -12.31
N PRO A 16 5.92 3.75 -13.38
CA PRO A 16 6.88 4.56 -14.14
C PRO A 16 7.66 5.55 -13.27
N LYS A 17 7.00 6.14 -12.25
CA LYS A 17 7.61 7.08 -11.31
C LYS A 17 8.67 6.39 -10.43
N GLU A 18 8.43 5.15 -10.01
CA GLU A 18 9.38 4.37 -9.23
C GLU A 18 10.56 3.91 -10.08
N LEU A 19 10.30 3.45 -11.31
CA LEU A 19 11.35 3.08 -12.27
C LEU A 19 12.24 4.27 -12.63
N ALA A 20 11.70 5.47 -12.76
CA ALA A 20 12.47 6.69 -13.03
C ALA A 20 13.45 7.07 -11.91
N ARG A 21 13.31 6.51 -10.70
CA ARG A 21 14.29 6.67 -9.61
C ARG A 21 15.54 5.79 -9.80
N ILE A 22 15.49 4.87 -10.75
CA ILE A 22 16.57 3.93 -11.06
C ILE A 22 17.17 4.32 -12.41
N SER A 23 18.47 4.61 -12.44
CA SER A 23 19.20 4.84 -13.69
C SER A 23 19.44 3.52 -14.41
N LEU A 24 18.47 3.10 -15.22
CA LEU A 24 18.53 1.87 -16.01
C LEU A 24 19.05 2.15 -17.43
N SER A 25 19.82 1.21 -17.99
CA SER A 25 20.21 1.27 -19.40
C SER A 25 19.01 1.24 -20.35
N ASP A 26 19.16 1.78 -21.57
CA ASP A 26 18.13 1.75 -22.61
C ASP A 26 17.63 0.32 -22.89
N ALA A 27 18.55 -0.65 -22.89
CA ALA A 27 18.22 -2.05 -23.11
C ALA A 27 17.31 -2.62 -22.01
N MET A 28 17.51 -2.18 -20.76
CA MET A 28 16.67 -2.59 -19.63
C MET A 28 15.32 -1.89 -19.65
N GLN A 29 15.28 -0.58 -19.96
CA GLN A 29 14.02 0.16 -20.10
C GLN A 29 13.12 -0.44 -21.19
N GLN A 30 13.68 -0.70 -22.38
CA GLN A 30 12.94 -1.34 -23.48
C GLN A 30 12.43 -2.72 -23.10
N ALA A 31 13.23 -3.52 -22.39
CA ALA A 31 12.81 -4.84 -21.93
C ALA A 31 11.68 -4.75 -20.88
N LEU A 32 11.69 -3.74 -20.00
CA LEU A 32 10.61 -3.51 -19.05
C LEU A 32 9.31 -3.14 -19.77
N GLU A 33 9.35 -2.23 -20.75
CA GLU A 33 8.18 -1.88 -21.57
C GLU A 33 7.60 -3.08 -22.33
N GLU A 34 8.47 -3.93 -22.88
CA GLU A 34 8.08 -5.15 -23.58
C GLU A 34 7.26 -6.09 -22.68
N SER A 35 7.59 -6.14 -21.38
CA SER A 35 6.89 -6.98 -20.40
C SER A 35 5.38 -6.76 -20.39
N GLY A 36 4.93 -5.50 -20.52
CA GLY A 36 3.51 -5.14 -20.52
C GLY A 36 2.75 -5.60 -21.77
N ARG A 37 3.45 -5.93 -22.86
CA ARG A 37 2.85 -6.41 -24.12
C ARG A 37 2.72 -7.93 -24.16
N ILE A 38 3.44 -8.65 -23.29
CA ILE A 38 3.47 -10.11 -23.28
C ILE A 38 2.24 -10.68 -22.56
N LYS A 39 1.34 -11.30 -23.31
CA LYS A 39 0.10 -11.92 -22.76
C LYS A 39 0.29 -13.37 -22.29
N SER A 40 1.26 -14.10 -22.85
CA SER A 40 1.49 -15.51 -22.53
C SER A 40 2.35 -15.67 -21.28
N LEU A 41 1.85 -16.39 -20.28
CA LEU A 41 2.60 -16.67 -19.05
C LEU A 41 3.93 -17.39 -19.30
N ASN A 42 3.97 -18.30 -20.28
CA ASN A 42 5.21 -19.00 -20.63
C ASN A 42 6.22 -18.07 -21.32
N ALA A 43 5.74 -17.16 -22.17
CA ALA A 43 6.61 -16.13 -22.76
C ALA A 43 7.11 -15.16 -21.70
N LEU A 44 6.25 -14.76 -20.76
CA LEU A 44 6.60 -13.85 -19.67
C LEU A 44 7.65 -14.45 -18.74
N ARG A 45 7.51 -15.74 -18.36
CA ARG A 45 8.54 -16.47 -17.59
C ARG A 45 9.89 -16.51 -18.31
N ARG A 46 9.91 -16.66 -19.64
CA ARG A 46 11.16 -16.57 -20.42
C ARG A 46 11.71 -15.15 -20.45
N HIS A 47 10.83 -14.16 -20.55
CA HIS A 47 11.20 -12.75 -20.51
C HIS A 47 11.87 -12.34 -19.19
N TYR A 48 11.38 -12.83 -18.06
CA TYR A 48 12.03 -12.63 -16.75
C TYR A 48 13.47 -13.17 -16.70
N ARG A 49 13.76 -14.25 -17.45
CA ARG A 49 15.14 -14.75 -17.61
C ARG A 49 16.01 -13.77 -18.39
N ARG A 50 15.47 -13.11 -19.41
CA ARG A 50 16.15 -12.05 -20.18
C ARG A 50 16.40 -10.83 -19.30
N LEU A 51 15.39 -10.36 -18.55
CA LEU A 51 15.56 -9.27 -17.57
C LEU A 51 16.65 -9.61 -16.54
N GLY A 52 16.65 -10.83 -15.99
CA GLY A 52 17.69 -11.28 -15.07
C GLY A 52 19.10 -11.39 -15.68
N LYS A 53 19.22 -11.48 -17.01
CA LYS A 53 20.52 -11.37 -17.71
C LYS A 53 20.93 -9.91 -17.89
N LEU A 54 20.01 -9.04 -18.26
CA LEU A 54 20.26 -7.60 -18.42
C LEU A 54 20.69 -6.96 -17.10
N LEU A 55 20.05 -7.33 -16.00
CA LEU A 55 20.39 -6.88 -14.64
C LEU A 55 21.86 -7.09 -14.25
N ARG A 56 22.58 -8.03 -14.87
CA ARG A 56 24.02 -8.23 -14.60
C ARG A 56 24.90 -7.08 -15.09
N ARG A 57 24.35 -6.23 -15.96
CA ARG A 57 25.03 -5.06 -16.54
C ARG A 57 24.57 -3.74 -15.89
N GLU A 58 23.64 -3.83 -14.94
CA GLU A 58 23.09 -2.67 -14.23
C GLU A 58 23.75 -2.55 -12.85
N ASP A 59 23.60 -1.38 -12.23
CA ASP A 59 23.95 -1.18 -10.83
C ASP A 59 22.90 -1.86 -9.93
N LEU A 60 23.23 -3.08 -9.49
CA LEU A 60 22.35 -3.89 -8.65
C LEU A 60 22.13 -3.29 -7.26
N ASP A 61 23.10 -2.54 -6.73
CA ASP A 61 23.00 -1.96 -5.39
C ASP A 61 22.08 -0.73 -5.42
N ALA A 62 22.19 0.11 -6.46
CA ALA A 62 21.24 1.20 -6.68
C ALA A 62 19.79 0.68 -6.87
N ILE A 63 19.61 -0.37 -7.68
CA ILE A 63 18.29 -1.01 -7.88
C ILE A 63 17.72 -1.53 -6.56
N ARG A 64 18.52 -2.27 -5.79
CA ARG A 64 18.10 -2.84 -4.50
C ARG A 64 17.78 -1.76 -3.48
N GLY A 65 18.55 -0.68 -3.45
CA GLY A 65 18.29 0.47 -2.58
C GLY A 65 16.93 1.10 -2.87
N VAL A 66 16.62 1.37 -4.14
CA VAL A 66 15.32 1.93 -4.52
C VAL A 66 14.16 0.98 -4.21
N ILE A 67 14.32 -0.33 -4.45
CA ILE A 67 13.29 -1.32 -4.08
C ILE A 67 13.10 -1.37 -2.57
N GLY A 68 14.18 -1.37 -1.79
CA GLY A 68 14.11 -1.33 -0.34
C GLY A 68 13.38 -0.10 0.17
N ASP A 69 13.65 1.08 -0.39
CA ASP A 69 12.91 2.31 -0.07
C ASP A 69 11.42 2.19 -0.35
N ILE A 70 11.05 1.57 -1.47
CA ILE A 70 9.65 1.37 -1.87
C ILE A 70 8.96 0.40 -0.90
N ASP A 71 9.60 -0.73 -0.61
CA ASP A 71 9.06 -1.74 0.30
C ASP A 71 8.91 -1.19 1.73
N ASN A 72 9.89 -0.40 2.20
CA ASN A 72 9.82 0.25 3.51
C ASN A 72 8.65 1.26 3.59
N ARG A 73 8.41 2.04 2.53
CA ARG A 73 7.26 2.95 2.47
C ARG A 73 5.95 2.20 2.47
N HIS A 74 5.85 1.13 1.67
CA HIS A 74 4.66 0.29 1.62
C HIS A 74 4.37 -0.36 2.97
N GLN A 75 5.40 -0.87 3.65
CA GLN A 75 5.27 -1.44 4.99
C GLN A 75 4.76 -0.39 6.00
N ALA A 76 5.30 0.83 5.96
CA ALA A 76 4.82 1.92 6.80
C ALA A 76 3.36 2.30 6.49
N ASP A 77 2.94 2.28 5.23
CA ASP A 77 1.54 2.51 4.82
C ASP A 77 0.62 1.41 5.37
N VAL A 78 1.02 0.15 5.26
CA VAL A 78 0.27 -1.01 5.77
C VAL A 78 0.13 -0.92 7.29
N GLU A 79 1.20 -0.59 8.01
CA GLU A 79 1.18 -0.42 9.47
C GLU A 79 0.26 0.72 9.90
N ARG A 80 0.30 1.86 9.19
CA ARG A 80 -0.63 2.97 9.41
C ARG A 80 -2.07 2.55 9.17
N PHE A 81 -2.35 1.82 8.09
CA PHE A 81 -3.69 1.30 7.80
C PHE A 81 -4.20 0.41 8.94
N HIS A 82 -3.39 -0.56 9.40
CA HIS A 82 -3.75 -1.41 10.53
C HIS A 82 -3.91 -0.63 11.84
N ALA A 83 -3.15 0.45 12.06
CA ALA A 83 -3.35 1.33 13.21
C ALA A 83 -4.74 1.98 13.19
N LEU A 84 -5.22 2.40 12.01
CA LEU A 84 -6.57 2.94 11.85
C LEU A 84 -7.65 1.87 12.07
N GLU A 85 -7.41 0.63 11.66
CA GLU A 85 -8.32 -0.48 11.95
C GLU A 85 -8.45 -0.72 13.45
N ARG A 86 -7.33 -0.70 14.19
CA ARG A 86 -7.34 -0.78 15.65
C ARG A 86 -8.07 0.39 16.29
N TRP A 87 -7.84 1.61 15.82
CA TRP A 87 -8.60 2.79 16.29
C TRP A 87 -10.09 2.62 16.10
N ARG A 88 -10.53 2.13 14.92
CA ARG A 88 -11.94 1.90 14.65
C ARG A 88 -12.55 0.91 15.63
N GLU A 89 -11.91 -0.23 15.89
CA GLU A 89 -12.44 -1.20 16.86
C GLU A 89 -12.48 -0.63 18.28
N ARG A 90 -11.39 0.01 18.72
CA ARG A 90 -11.35 0.66 20.04
C ARG A 90 -12.44 1.72 20.21
N LEU A 91 -12.69 2.55 19.20
CA LEU A 91 -13.77 3.55 19.24
C LEU A 91 -15.16 2.91 19.31
N LEU A 92 -15.34 1.69 18.81
CA LEU A 92 -16.60 0.97 18.89
C LEU A 92 -16.78 0.27 20.24
N GLU A 93 -15.71 -0.12 20.92
CA GLU A 93 -15.70 -0.85 22.20
C GLU A 93 -15.55 0.06 23.44
N GLU A 94 -14.59 0.99 23.42
CA GLU A 94 -14.11 1.79 24.57
C GLU A 94 -14.56 3.27 24.45
N ASP A 95 -15.88 3.51 24.47
CA ASP A 95 -16.54 4.75 23.98
C ASP A 95 -15.94 6.09 24.46
N SER A 96 -15.51 6.19 25.72
CA SER A 96 -15.05 7.46 26.29
C SER A 96 -13.53 7.63 26.25
N GLU A 97 -12.79 6.57 26.56
CA GLU A 97 -11.32 6.56 26.62
C GLU A 97 -10.71 6.66 25.22
N ALA A 98 -11.06 5.73 24.32
CA ALA A 98 -10.54 5.73 22.96
C ALA A 98 -10.94 7.00 22.18
N PHE A 99 -12.14 7.54 22.45
CA PHE A 99 -12.57 8.81 21.87
C PHE A 99 -11.70 9.98 22.34
N GLY A 100 -11.39 10.03 23.64
CA GLY A 100 -10.50 11.05 24.22
C GLY A 100 -9.11 11.00 23.61
N GLU A 101 -8.50 9.81 23.56
CA GLU A 101 -7.17 9.61 22.98
C GLU A 101 -7.14 9.96 21.49
N PHE A 102 -8.14 9.53 20.71
CA PHE A 102 -8.21 9.85 19.29
C PHE A 102 -8.30 11.35 19.05
N MET A 103 -9.07 12.07 19.88
CA MET A 103 -9.16 13.53 19.79
C MET A 103 -7.88 14.26 20.18
N GLN A 104 -7.05 13.67 21.04
CA GLN A 104 -5.73 14.20 21.35
C GLN A 104 -4.75 13.96 20.20
N ALA A 105 -4.79 12.77 19.59
CA ALA A 105 -3.95 12.43 18.45
C ALA A 105 -4.30 13.25 17.20
N TYR A 106 -5.59 13.56 16.99
CA TYR A 106 -6.10 14.28 15.81
C TYR A 106 -7.02 15.45 16.22
N PRO A 107 -6.48 16.57 16.74
CA PRO A 107 -7.27 17.65 17.33
C PRO A 107 -8.13 18.43 16.33
N GLY A 108 -7.82 18.36 15.02
CA GLY A 108 -8.57 19.03 13.95
C GLY A 108 -9.82 18.30 13.46
N VAL A 109 -10.13 17.13 14.04
CA VAL A 109 -11.24 16.28 13.60
C VAL A 109 -12.59 16.80 14.11
N ASP A 110 -13.63 16.70 13.27
CA ASP A 110 -15.01 16.97 13.68
C ASP A 110 -15.49 15.93 14.70
N ARG A 111 -15.52 16.37 15.96
CA ARG A 111 -15.95 15.59 17.13
C ARG A 111 -17.38 15.08 16.98
N GLN A 112 -18.27 15.89 16.42
CA GLN A 112 -19.68 15.56 16.29
C GLN A 112 -19.87 14.51 15.19
N GLN A 113 -19.18 14.68 14.06
CA GLN A 113 -19.20 13.70 12.98
C GLN A 113 -18.66 12.34 13.44
N LEU A 114 -17.57 12.31 14.19
CA LEU A 114 -17.01 11.07 14.74
C LEU A 114 -18.02 10.33 15.63
N ARG A 115 -18.68 11.03 16.56
CA ARG A 115 -19.71 10.44 17.43
C ARG A 115 -20.88 9.87 16.63
N GLN A 116 -21.34 10.58 15.61
CA GLN A 116 -22.43 10.11 14.75
C GLN A 116 -22.05 8.84 14.01
N LEU A 117 -20.82 8.76 13.48
CA LEU A 117 -20.33 7.57 12.78
C LEU A 117 -20.19 6.36 13.71
N ILE A 118 -19.70 6.56 14.94
CA ILE A 118 -19.61 5.51 15.96
C ILE A 118 -21.01 4.97 16.29
N GLN A 119 -21.97 5.85 16.61
CA GLN A 119 -23.34 5.44 16.93
C GLN A 119 -24.03 4.74 15.76
N ALA A 120 -23.88 5.26 14.53
CA ALA A 120 -24.44 4.63 13.34
C ALA A 120 -23.88 3.22 13.12
N THR A 121 -22.56 3.04 13.34
CA THR A 121 -21.89 1.75 13.20
C THR A 121 -22.36 0.74 14.25
N ARG A 122 -22.52 1.15 15.51
CA ARG A 122 -23.06 0.28 16.56
C ARG A 122 -24.49 -0.16 16.25
N ARG A 123 -25.36 0.77 15.85
CA ARG A 123 -26.74 0.46 15.43
C ARG A 123 -26.80 -0.49 14.23
N GLU A 124 -25.93 -0.32 13.23
CA GLU A 124 -25.85 -1.25 12.10
C GLU A 124 -25.43 -2.65 12.53
N ARG A 125 -24.45 -2.77 13.45
CA ARG A 125 -24.01 -4.06 14.03
C ARG A 125 -25.14 -4.74 14.80
N GLU A 126 -25.82 -4.01 15.67
CA GLU A 126 -26.96 -4.51 16.46
C GLU A 126 -28.12 -5.01 15.58
N GLN A 127 -28.36 -4.35 14.46
CA GLN A 127 -29.45 -4.66 13.53
C GLN A 127 -29.07 -5.71 12.46
N GLY A 128 -27.85 -6.27 12.50
CA GLY A 128 -27.36 -7.21 11.50
C GLY A 128 -27.31 -6.65 10.08
N ARG A 129 -27.19 -5.32 9.94
CA ARG A 129 -27.21 -4.64 8.64
C ARG A 129 -25.84 -4.70 7.96
N PRO A 130 -25.77 -4.54 6.62
CA PRO A 130 -24.50 -4.43 5.91
C PRO A 130 -23.63 -3.30 6.48
N ALA A 131 -22.31 -3.54 6.57
CA ALA A 131 -21.33 -2.71 7.27
C ALA A 131 -20.98 -1.39 6.53
N ALA A 132 -21.98 -0.59 6.18
CA ALA A 132 -21.82 0.65 5.43
C ALA A 132 -21.28 1.80 6.31
N ALA A 133 -21.80 1.98 7.52
CA ALA A 133 -21.28 2.92 8.50
C ALA A 133 -19.87 2.52 8.96
N TYR A 134 -19.59 1.23 9.09
CA TYR A 134 -18.25 0.72 9.43
C TYR A 134 -17.17 1.14 8.41
N ARG A 135 -17.51 1.06 7.11
CA ARG A 135 -16.64 1.58 6.03
C ARG A 135 -16.52 3.11 6.06
N ARG A 136 -17.62 3.82 6.33
CA ARG A 136 -17.62 5.29 6.46
C ARG A 136 -16.78 5.78 7.63
N LEU A 137 -16.85 5.10 8.78
CA LEU A 137 -16.02 5.39 9.95
C LEU A 137 -14.54 5.21 9.60
N PHE A 138 -14.16 4.09 8.98
CA PHE A 138 -12.76 3.90 8.55
C PHE A 138 -12.27 4.99 7.60
N LYS A 139 -13.08 5.35 6.59
CA LYS A 139 -12.76 6.43 5.67
C LYS A 139 -12.52 7.74 6.43
N PHE A 140 -13.39 8.09 7.37
CA PHE A 140 -13.24 9.29 8.18
C PHE A 140 -11.94 9.29 9.02
N LEU A 141 -11.60 8.16 9.66
CA LEU A 141 -10.35 8.03 10.42
C LEU A 141 -9.11 8.15 9.51
N ARG A 142 -9.19 7.59 8.30
CA ARG A 142 -8.12 7.68 7.31
C ARG A 142 -7.92 9.11 6.81
N ASP A 143 -9.01 9.80 6.48
CA ASP A 143 -8.97 11.19 6.02
C ASP A 143 -8.45 12.11 7.15
N ALA A 144 -8.79 11.83 8.42
CA ALA A 144 -8.25 12.52 9.60
C ALA A 144 -6.74 12.31 9.79
N ALA A 145 -6.22 11.12 9.45
CA ALA A 145 -4.79 10.80 9.54
C ALA A 145 -3.98 11.26 8.32
N GLY A 146 -4.62 11.84 7.30
CA GLY A 146 -3.95 12.33 6.08
C GLY A 146 -3.41 11.21 5.19
N ILE A 147 -4.08 10.06 5.17
CA ILE A 147 -3.71 8.86 4.39
C ILE A 147 -4.70 8.61 3.25
#